data_AF-A0A402ANX5-F1
#
_entry.id   AF-A0A402ANX5-F1
#
_cell.length_a   1.000
_cell.length_b   1.000
_cell.length_c   1.000
_cell.angle_alpha   90.00
_cell.angle_beta   90.00
_cell.angle_gamma   90.00
#
_symmetry.space_group_name_H-M   'P 1'
#
loop_
_entity.id
_entity.type
_entity.pdbx_description
1 polymer ?
#
loop_
_entity_poly.entity_id
_entity_poly.type
_entity_poly.pdbx_seq_one_letter_code
_entity_poly.pdbx_strand_id
1 'polypeptide(L)'
;MNKLQEQTTISPTAIEERRKLAQLAELGRISHQASALVNATVEQREKAMQKYSRELAPLAAKAHTEKPVLQKPAALLRMLQVVWLALIEMRSALFRRRVPVLLQMNVVECGAACLAMILRYHGRQTSISEISNQAGVGRDGLSALDVVKTARKYGLRVRPISLQDNDFRSVALPAIVHWQFNHFVIVERWTPRKVDIVDPASGRKRISAAEFEDSFTGVVIMLEPGVQFVRHTTASQVSLLGYTKQYVKRAPIILLQICAATILLQCFGLALPLATSFVIDSVIPQEQMGLLPVLGAAALIVLLAEFVTSLLRNILLTYLQTRIDLTMLPSFFEHMLSLPHSFFQKRTSGDIMARVNSNASIRDIISNQLISTFLDSCTIIISLAILFWFSPTFGFCVLGIGLLQVILLLCTNHKMRTLSRQDLESAGKLQGYVGEMLNGIGTLKAAGAEHRAYEQWSNLFVDQLNISIRRNYFTSTISTCLVSLQALAPLTLLWLGAQQVMSHQLLVGAMVGLSTLGHTCCRRSHRWCAAHSRSRSSIPISNVSPMCSTPNPNKTSRRYSSPPFNRSCKYGACEFSV
;
A
#
# COMPACT_ATOMS: atom_id res chain seq x y z
N MET A 1 57.62 -55.86 91.80
CA MET A 1 57.54 -56.32 93.21
C MET A 1 56.21 -55.87 93.78
N ASN A 2 55.39 -56.83 94.27
CA ASN A 2 54.34 -56.70 95.30
C ASN A 2 53.28 -55.60 95.14
N LYS A 3 51.99 -55.76 95.45
CA LYS A 3 51.13 -56.80 96.04
C LYS A 3 49.71 -56.16 95.99
N LEU A 4 48.69 -56.98 95.76
CA LEU A 4 47.35 -56.97 96.42
C LEU A 4 46.45 -55.71 96.24
N GLN A 5 45.23 -55.89 95.70
CA GLN A 5 43.92 -55.88 96.41
C GLN A 5 43.59 -54.51 97.05
N GLU A 6 42.40 -53.90 96.95
CA GLU A 6 41.05 -54.44 96.86
C GLU A 6 40.06 -53.28 96.56
N GLN A 7 39.00 -53.58 95.80
CA GLN A 7 37.62 -53.07 95.89
C GLN A 7 37.34 -51.60 96.32
N THR A 8 36.63 -50.85 95.47
CA THR A 8 35.24 -50.44 95.76
C THR A 8 34.55 -49.86 94.51
N THR A 9 33.41 -50.46 94.19
CA THR A 9 32.47 -50.18 93.12
C THR A 9 31.75 -48.84 93.30
N ILE A 10 31.85 -47.94 92.32
CA ILE A 10 30.86 -46.88 92.08
C ILE A 10 30.28 -47.14 90.68
N SER A 11 28.96 -47.37 90.62
CA SER A 11 28.21 -47.67 89.41
C SER A 11 28.43 -46.61 88.30
N PRO A 12 28.69 -47.01 87.03
CA PRO A 12 28.90 -46.09 85.91
C PRO A 12 27.66 -45.25 85.53
N THR A 13 26.46 -45.60 86.02
CA THR A 13 25.21 -44.90 85.65
C THR A 13 25.03 -43.54 86.34
N ALA A 14 25.58 -43.33 87.54
CA ALA A 14 25.41 -42.09 88.30
C ALA A 14 26.33 -40.93 87.82
N ILE A 15 27.44 -41.26 87.16
CA ILE A 15 28.40 -40.27 86.64
C ILE A 15 27.90 -39.67 85.31
N GLU A 16 27.16 -40.45 84.52
CA GLU A 16 26.64 -40.02 83.22
C GLU A 16 25.41 -39.11 83.36
N GLU A 17 24.53 -39.34 84.34
CA GLU A 17 23.39 -38.46 84.63
C GLU A 17 23.80 -37.07 85.10
N ARG A 18 24.83 -36.97 85.96
CA ARG A 18 25.35 -35.67 86.42
C ARG A 18 25.99 -34.87 85.28
N ARG A 19 26.63 -35.52 84.31
CA ARG A 19 27.16 -34.84 83.11
C ARG A 19 26.04 -34.31 82.21
N LYS A 20 24.96 -35.07 82.02
CA LYS A 20 23.80 -34.64 81.23
C LYS A 20 23.05 -33.46 81.87
N LEU A 21 22.89 -33.46 83.20
CA LEU A 21 22.27 -32.35 83.92
C LEU A 21 23.13 -31.07 83.89
N ALA A 22 24.47 -31.20 83.96
CA ALA A 22 25.38 -30.07 83.82
C ALA A 22 25.32 -29.44 82.41
N GLN A 23 25.27 -30.27 81.35
CA GLN A 23 25.13 -29.78 79.97
C GLN A 23 23.76 -29.12 79.70
N LEU A 24 22.67 -29.63 80.28
CA LEU A 24 21.34 -29.02 80.14
C LEU A 24 21.25 -27.66 80.87
N ALA A 25 21.91 -27.51 82.01
CA ALA A 25 21.98 -26.23 82.72
C ALA A 25 22.77 -25.17 81.94
N GLU A 26 23.82 -25.57 81.22
CA GLU A 26 24.63 -24.68 80.39
C GLU A 26 23.86 -24.24 79.12
N LEU A 27 23.12 -25.16 78.49
CA LEU A 27 22.24 -24.87 77.35
C LEU A 27 21.09 -23.91 77.69
N GLY A 28 20.49 -24.04 78.88
CA GLY A 28 19.45 -23.10 79.35
C GLY A 28 19.98 -21.68 79.61
N ARG A 29 21.24 -21.55 80.02
CA ARG A 29 21.87 -20.23 80.23
C ARG A 29 22.16 -19.52 78.91
N ILE A 30 22.55 -20.27 77.88
CA ILE A 30 22.79 -19.75 76.53
C ILE A 30 21.47 -19.30 75.87
N SER A 31 20.36 -20.04 76.06
CA SER A 31 19.06 -19.65 75.49
C SER A 31 18.51 -18.36 76.10
N HIS A 32 18.68 -18.17 77.41
CA HIS A 32 18.21 -16.97 78.10
C HIS A 32 19.01 -15.72 77.72
N GLN A 33 20.32 -15.85 77.49
CA GLN A 33 21.13 -14.74 76.97
C GLN A 33 20.78 -14.39 75.53
N ALA A 34 20.51 -15.40 74.68
CA ALA A 34 20.11 -15.19 73.30
C ALA A 34 18.75 -14.47 73.20
N SER A 35 17.75 -14.85 74.02
CA SER A 35 16.43 -14.20 74.02
C SER A 35 16.49 -12.75 74.50
N ALA A 36 17.33 -12.45 75.49
CA ALA A 36 17.52 -11.08 75.96
C ALA A 36 18.14 -10.17 74.88
N LEU A 37 19.11 -10.70 74.13
CA LEU A 37 19.80 -9.96 73.07
C LEU A 37 18.88 -9.69 71.87
N VAL A 38 18.03 -10.67 71.50
CA VAL A 38 17.01 -10.51 70.45
C VAL A 38 15.98 -9.45 70.86
N ASN A 39 15.44 -9.53 72.08
CA ASN A 39 14.43 -8.56 72.52
C ASN A 39 15.01 -7.13 72.58
N ALA A 40 16.26 -6.96 73.02
CA ALA A 40 16.93 -5.66 72.99
C ALA A 40 17.08 -5.11 71.56
N THR A 41 17.42 -5.95 70.57
CA THR A 41 17.50 -5.52 69.16
C THR A 41 16.15 -5.17 68.54
N VAL A 42 15.07 -5.84 68.94
CA VAL A 42 13.71 -5.53 68.47
C VAL A 42 13.27 -4.18 69.01
N GLU A 43 13.46 -3.92 70.30
CA GLU A 43 13.10 -2.65 70.93
C GLU A 43 13.91 -1.48 70.34
N GLN A 44 15.19 -1.70 70.03
CA GLN A 44 16.03 -0.69 69.38
C GLN A 44 15.55 -0.35 67.95
N ARG A 45 15.04 -1.36 67.22
CA ARG A 45 14.44 -1.17 65.89
C ARG A 45 13.11 -0.41 65.94
N GLU A 46 12.25 -0.70 66.91
CA GLU A 46 10.98 0.01 67.07
C GLU A 46 11.19 1.49 67.42
N LYS A 47 12.15 1.79 68.31
CA LYS A 47 12.53 3.17 68.64
C LYS A 47 13.10 3.91 67.42
N ALA A 48 13.89 3.24 66.58
CA ALA A 48 14.41 3.82 65.34
C ALA A 48 13.28 4.10 64.31
N MET A 49 12.31 3.19 64.16
CA MET A 49 11.15 3.36 63.29
C MET A 49 10.23 4.50 63.73
N GLN A 50 9.97 4.63 65.04
CA GLN A 50 9.18 5.75 65.57
C GLN A 50 9.88 7.10 65.42
N LYS A 51 11.22 7.13 65.53
CA LYS A 51 11.99 8.34 65.26
C LYS A 51 11.88 8.76 63.79
N TYR A 52 12.03 7.80 62.86
CA TYR A 52 11.88 8.04 61.42
C TYR A 52 10.47 8.51 61.05
N SER A 53 9.41 7.95 61.66
CA SER A 53 8.03 8.36 61.37
C SER A 53 7.73 9.79 61.85
N ARG A 54 8.31 10.21 62.99
CA ARG A 54 8.17 11.58 63.51
C ARG A 54 8.92 12.61 62.67
N GLU A 55 10.07 12.25 62.11
CA GLU A 55 10.84 13.14 61.22
C GLU A 55 10.21 13.29 59.82
N LEU A 56 9.53 12.26 59.29
CA LEU A 56 8.86 12.33 57.98
C LEU A 56 7.48 12.99 57.97
N ALA A 57 6.74 12.97 59.09
CA ALA A 57 5.41 13.57 59.18
C ALA A 57 5.35 15.07 58.77
N PRO A 58 6.28 15.95 59.20
CA PRO A 58 6.26 17.35 58.79
C PRO A 58 6.73 17.58 57.34
N LEU A 59 7.52 16.68 56.76
CA LEU A 59 7.94 16.74 55.35
C LEU A 59 6.80 16.35 54.39
N ALA A 60 5.96 15.39 54.79
CA ALA A 60 4.77 15.00 54.04
C ALA A 60 3.70 16.13 54.05
N ALA A 61 3.54 16.83 55.17
CA ALA A 61 2.60 17.95 55.29
C ALA A 61 3.00 19.17 54.40
N LYS A 62 4.31 19.42 54.23
CA LYS A 62 4.83 20.51 53.39
C LYS A 62 4.73 20.24 51.87
N ALA A 63 4.56 18.98 51.47
CA ALA A 63 4.43 18.57 50.07
C ALA A 63 3.00 18.70 49.50
N HIS A 64 2.00 19.05 50.33
CA HIS A 64 0.60 19.20 49.91
C HIS A 64 0.15 20.65 49.68
N THR A 65 0.96 21.65 50.03
CA THR A 65 0.56 23.07 49.95
C THR A 65 1.14 23.84 48.76
N GLU A 66 2.04 23.27 47.95
CA GLU A 66 2.56 23.92 46.74
C GLU A 66 2.51 22.98 45.52
N LYS A 67 1.42 23.07 44.75
CA LYS A 67 1.43 22.70 43.32
C LYS A 67 0.73 23.79 42.51
N PRO A 68 1.45 24.49 41.62
CA PRO A 68 0.81 25.37 40.65
C PRO A 68 0.03 24.53 39.63
N VAL A 69 -1.15 25.02 39.26
CA VAL A 69 -2.06 24.41 38.30
C VAL A 69 -1.41 24.38 36.91
N LEU A 70 -0.84 23.23 36.54
CA LEU A 70 -0.48 22.92 35.15
C LEU A 70 -1.60 22.06 34.54
N GLN A 71 -2.54 22.70 33.84
CA GLN A 71 -3.53 22.01 33.01
C GLN A 71 -2.79 21.28 31.87
N LYS A 72 -2.53 19.98 32.06
CA LYS A 72 -2.13 19.07 30.96
C LYS A 72 -3.36 18.76 30.11
N PRO A 73 -3.32 18.87 28.76
CA PRO A 73 -4.43 18.46 27.92
C PRO A 73 -4.49 16.93 27.86
N ALA A 74 -5.26 16.33 28.77
CA ALA A 74 -5.48 14.88 28.85
C ALA A 74 -6.11 14.28 27.56
N ALA A 75 -6.71 15.11 26.71
CA ALA A 75 -7.24 14.71 25.41
C ALA A 75 -6.13 14.33 24.40
N LEU A 76 -5.01 15.06 24.39
CA LEU A 76 -3.96 14.89 23.39
C LEU A 76 -3.10 13.65 23.70
N LEU A 77 -2.88 13.36 24.98
CA LEU A 77 -2.21 12.13 25.43
C LEU A 77 -3.07 10.88 25.22
N ARG A 78 -4.40 10.94 25.46
CA ARG A 78 -5.32 9.84 25.14
C ARG A 78 -5.41 9.59 23.64
N MET A 79 -5.45 10.66 22.83
CA MET A 79 -5.42 10.53 21.37
C MET A 79 -4.10 9.92 20.89
N LEU A 80 -2.95 10.36 21.44
CA LEU A 80 -1.64 9.76 21.15
C LEU A 80 -1.54 8.30 21.61
N GLN A 81 -2.12 7.93 22.76
CA GLN A 81 -2.15 6.54 23.24
C GLN A 81 -2.99 5.63 22.35
N VAL A 82 -4.15 6.10 21.87
CA VAL A 82 -5.00 5.37 20.92
C VAL A 82 -4.29 5.21 19.57
N VAL A 83 -3.62 6.26 19.09
CA VAL A 83 -2.81 6.21 17.85
C VAL A 83 -1.62 5.28 18.03
N TRP A 84 -0.95 5.28 19.18
CA TRP A 84 0.20 4.43 19.48
C TRP A 84 -0.19 2.95 19.63
N LEU A 85 -1.33 2.66 20.27
CA LEU A 85 -1.90 1.30 20.35
C LEU A 85 -2.36 0.82 18.96
N ALA A 86 -2.99 1.67 18.14
CA ALA A 86 -3.33 1.34 16.76
C ALA A 86 -2.09 1.07 15.89
N LEU A 87 -0.98 1.80 16.13
CA LEU A 87 0.32 1.57 15.49
C LEU A 87 0.95 0.23 15.91
N ILE A 88 0.77 -0.19 17.17
CA ILE A 88 1.25 -1.48 17.69
C ILE A 88 0.40 -2.65 17.16
N GLU A 89 -0.91 -2.46 17.06
CA GLU A 89 -1.80 -3.43 16.42
C GLU A 89 -1.46 -3.59 14.92
N MET A 90 -1.20 -2.48 14.22
CA MET A 90 -0.64 -2.48 12.86
C MET A 90 0.70 -3.22 12.79
N ARG A 91 1.60 -3.00 13.77
CA ARG A 91 2.91 -3.66 13.83
C ARG A 91 2.81 -5.18 14.03
N SER A 92 1.89 -5.68 14.85
CA SER A 92 1.68 -7.13 15.03
C SER A 92 1.04 -7.79 13.80
N ALA A 93 0.25 -7.04 13.03
CA ALA A 93 -0.29 -7.45 11.73
C ALA A 93 0.77 -7.44 10.60
N LEU A 94 1.85 -6.66 10.75
CA LEU A 94 2.95 -6.48 9.78
C LEU A 94 3.98 -7.63 9.78
N PHE A 95 4.09 -8.42 10.86
CA PHE A 95 5.13 -9.46 11.00
C PHE A 95 4.71 -10.90 10.61
N ARG A 96 3.47 -11.13 10.18
CA ARG A 96 3.08 -12.41 9.56
C ARG A 96 3.19 -12.33 8.05
N ARG A 97 3.88 -13.31 7.44
CA ARG A 97 3.84 -13.49 5.99
C ARG A 97 2.39 -13.75 5.58
N ARG A 98 1.83 -12.87 4.77
CA ARG A 98 0.49 -13.00 4.16
C ARG A 98 0.63 -13.35 2.69
N VAL A 99 -0.35 -14.03 2.12
CA VAL A 99 -0.36 -14.34 0.69
C VAL A 99 -0.53 -13.04 -0.11
N PRO A 100 0.40 -12.73 -1.04
CA PRO A 100 0.27 -11.54 -1.86
C PRO A 100 -0.92 -11.71 -2.80
N VAL A 101 -1.81 -10.73 -2.85
CA VAL A 101 -3.00 -10.77 -3.71
C VAL A 101 -2.60 -10.46 -5.15
N LEU A 102 -2.76 -11.44 -6.04
CA LEU A 102 -2.71 -11.28 -7.48
C LEU A 102 -4.12 -11.43 -8.03
N LEU A 103 -4.65 -10.36 -8.63
CA LEU A 103 -5.99 -10.38 -9.22
C LEU A 103 -5.94 -11.02 -10.60
N GLN A 104 -6.91 -11.90 -10.88
CA GLN A 104 -7.04 -12.54 -12.18
C GLN A 104 -7.42 -11.54 -13.26
N MET A 105 -6.94 -11.83 -14.46
CA MET A 105 -7.20 -11.01 -15.64
C MET A 105 -8.38 -11.51 -16.45
N ASN A 106 -8.42 -12.82 -16.66
CA ASN A 106 -9.52 -13.50 -17.34
C ASN A 106 -10.19 -14.45 -16.35
N VAL A 107 -11.48 -14.73 -16.58
CA VAL A 107 -12.28 -15.63 -15.73
C VAL A 107 -11.66 -17.04 -15.65
N VAL A 108 -11.02 -17.47 -16.73
CA VAL A 108 -10.37 -18.79 -16.88
C VAL A 108 -9.02 -18.91 -16.15
N GLU A 109 -8.47 -17.84 -15.59
CA GLU A 109 -7.14 -17.82 -14.97
C GLU A 109 -7.15 -17.96 -13.44
N CYS A 110 -8.29 -18.26 -12.82
CA CYS A 110 -8.44 -18.35 -11.36
C CYS A 110 -7.44 -19.33 -10.71
N GLY A 111 -7.28 -20.53 -11.27
CA GLY A 111 -6.33 -21.53 -10.79
C GLY A 111 -4.86 -21.11 -10.97
N ALA A 112 -4.52 -20.47 -12.10
CA ALA A 112 -3.18 -19.96 -12.37
C ALA A 112 -2.83 -18.81 -11.42
N ALA A 113 -3.79 -17.92 -11.15
CA ALA A 113 -3.64 -16.83 -10.19
C ALA A 113 -3.43 -17.37 -8.77
N CYS A 114 -4.20 -18.38 -8.34
CA CYS A 114 -4.02 -19.02 -7.04
C CYS A 114 -2.63 -19.64 -6.87
N LEU A 115 -2.17 -20.39 -7.88
CA LEU A 115 -0.84 -20.99 -7.87
C LEU A 115 0.27 -19.92 -7.84
N ALA A 116 0.15 -18.85 -8.64
CA ALA A 116 1.08 -17.73 -8.63
C ALA A 116 1.16 -17.05 -7.25
N MET A 117 0.02 -16.84 -6.58
CA MET A 117 -0.03 -16.25 -5.25
C MET A 117 0.72 -17.10 -4.20
N ILE A 118 0.58 -18.43 -4.25
CA ILE A 118 1.27 -19.35 -3.34
C ILE A 118 2.77 -19.44 -3.65
N LEU A 119 3.16 -19.48 -4.92
CA LEU A 119 4.58 -19.42 -5.30
C LEU A 119 5.25 -18.15 -4.75
N ARG A 120 4.57 -16.99 -4.85
CA ARG A 120 5.04 -15.73 -4.27
C ARG A 120 5.08 -15.75 -2.74
N TYR A 121 4.11 -16.40 -2.09
CA TYR A 121 4.12 -16.61 -0.64
C TYR A 121 5.36 -17.40 -0.16
N HIS A 122 5.78 -18.41 -0.90
CA HIS A 122 7.00 -19.20 -0.60
C HIS A 122 8.31 -18.54 -1.06
N GLY A 123 8.25 -17.36 -1.69
CA GLY A 123 9.40 -16.55 -2.06
C GLY A 123 9.88 -16.70 -3.51
N ARG A 124 9.03 -17.22 -4.41
CA ARG A 124 9.28 -17.21 -5.86
C ARG A 124 8.36 -16.20 -6.54
N GLN A 125 8.94 -15.11 -7.02
CA GLN A 125 8.22 -14.05 -7.73
C GLN A 125 7.83 -14.55 -9.14
N THR A 126 6.55 -14.89 -9.35
CA THR A 126 6.00 -15.34 -10.65
C THR A 126 4.84 -14.46 -11.12
N SER A 127 4.59 -14.46 -12.43
CA SER A 127 3.44 -13.77 -13.05
C SER A 127 2.30 -14.75 -13.38
N ILE A 128 1.06 -14.25 -13.45
CA ILE A 128 -0.09 -15.08 -13.84
C ILE A 128 0.11 -15.64 -15.26
N SER A 129 0.65 -14.84 -16.18
CA SER A 129 0.91 -15.22 -17.57
C SER A 129 1.92 -16.36 -17.70
N GLU A 130 2.97 -16.35 -16.87
CA GLU A 130 3.99 -17.41 -16.83
C GLU A 130 3.36 -18.75 -16.45
N ILE A 131 2.55 -18.75 -15.38
CA ILE A 131 1.80 -19.93 -14.94
C ILE A 131 0.76 -20.34 -15.99
N SER A 132 0.03 -19.38 -16.55
CA SER A 132 -1.02 -19.60 -17.55
C SER A 132 -0.46 -20.27 -18.82
N ASN A 133 0.67 -19.77 -19.31
CA ASN A 133 1.35 -20.35 -20.48
C ASN A 133 1.90 -21.75 -20.18
N GLN A 134 2.45 -21.98 -18.99
CA GLN A 134 3.06 -23.28 -18.66
C GLN A 134 2.05 -24.35 -18.27
N ALA A 135 0.94 -23.95 -17.65
CA ALA A 135 -0.18 -24.82 -17.33
C ALA A 135 -1.07 -25.10 -18.56
N GLY A 136 -0.95 -24.28 -19.62
CA GLY A 136 -1.67 -24.48 -20.87
C GLY A 136 -3.14 -24.09 -20.82
N VAL A 137 -3.52 -23.10 -20.00
CA VAL A 137 -4.92 -22.69 -19.73
C VAL A 137 -5.75 -22.66 -21.02
N GLY A 138 -6.80 -23.47 -21.08
CA GLY A 138 -7.71 -23.57 -22.22
C GLY A 138 -8.82 -22.52 -22.16
N ARG A 139 -9.83 -22.65 -23.05
CA ARG A 139 -11.07 -21.87 -22.93
C ARG A 139 -11.88 -22.23 -21.68
N ASP A 140 -11.72 -23.45 -21.18
CA ASP A 140 -12.49 -23.96 -20.04
C ASP A 140 -11.78 -23.77 -18.69
N GLY A 141 -10.64 -23.05 -18.68
CA GLY A 141 -9.86 -22.82 -17.46
C GLY A 141 -8.81 -23.88 -17.17
N LEU A 142 -8.50 -24.08 -15.89
CA LEU A 142 -7.56 -25.08 -15.40
C LEU A 142 -8.28 -26.12 -14.56
N SER A 143 -8.03 -27.39 -14.81
CA SER A 143 -8.46 -28.45 -13.90
C SER A 143 -7.61 -28.46 -12.64
N ALA A 144 -8.14 -29.02 -11.55
CA ALA A 144 -7.37 -29.26 -10.32
C ALA A 144 -6.11 -30.11 -10.60
N LEU A 145 -6.19 -31.04 -11.54
CA LEU A 145 -5.06 -31.88 -11.96
C LEU A 145 -3.96 -31.04 -12.63
N ASP A 146 -4.31 -30.07 -13.47
CA ASP A 146 -3.35 -29.20 -14.15
C ASP A 146 -2.65 -28.27 -13.15
N VAL A 147 -3.37 -27.78 -12.15
CA VAL A 147 -2.80 -27.02 -11.03
C VAL A 147 -1.77 -27.87 -10.28
N VAL A 148 -2.10 -29.13 -9.95
CA VAL A 148 -1.19 -30.06 -9.27
C VAL A 148 0.05 -30.37 -10.13
N LYS A 149 -0.14 -30.72 -11.40
CA LYS A 149 0.96 -31.01 -12.35
C LYS A 149 1.89 -29.82 -12.50
N THR A 150 1.33 -28.63 -12.68
CA THR A 150 2.10 -27.40 -12.83
C THR A 150 2.86 -27.06 -11.55
N ALA A 151 2.19 -27.11 -10.39
CA ALA A 151 2.83 -26.86 -9.10
C ALA A 151 4.02 -27.81 -8.81
N ARG A 152 3.91 -29.10 -9.17
CA ARG A 152 5.02 -30.06 -9.08
C ARG A 152 6.18 -29.70 -10.02
N LYS A 153 5.93 -29.25 -11.25
CA LYS A 153 6.98 -28.75 -12.17
C LYS A 153 7.76 -27.57 -11.58
N TYR A 154 7.12 -26.76 -10.73
CA TYR A 154 7.77 -25.66 -10.01
C TYR A 154 8.51 -26.09 -8.73
N GLY A 155 8.58 -27.38 -8.44
CA GLY A 155 9.27 -27.93 -7.27
C GLY A 155 8.46 -27.90 -5.98
N LEU A 156 7.15 -27.63 -6.03
CA LEU A 156 6.27 -27.73 -4.87
C LEU A 156 5.89 -29.20 -4.60
N ARG A 157 5.86 -29.58 -3.33
CA ARG A 157 5.19 -30.79 -2.84
C ARG A 157 3.71 -30.49 -2.75
N VAL A 158 2.91 -31.25 -3.49
CA VAL A 158 1.46 -31.03 -3.60
C VAL A 158 0.71 -32.26 -3.13
N ARG A 159 -0.19 -32.05 -2.18
CA ARG A 159 -1.10 -33.06 -1.63
C ARG A 159 -2.55 -32.60 -1.85
N PRO A 160 -3.20 -33.06 -2.93
CA PRO A 160 -4.64 -32.88 -3.07
C PRO A 160 -5.36 -33.83 -2.11
N ILE A 161 -6.32 -33.30 -1.36
CA ILE A 161 -7.20 -34.05 -0.46
C ILE A 161 -8.65 -33.70 -0.76
N SER A 162 -9.55 -34.67 -0.55
CA SER A 162 -10.99 -34.44 -0.52
C SER A 162 -11.43 -34.47 0.94
N LEU A 163 -12.00 -33.38 1.43
CA LEU A 163 -12.56 -33.27 2.78
C LEU A 163 -14.08 -33.48 2.68
N GLN A 164 -14.60 -34.39 3.48
CA GLN A 164 -16.05 -34.59 3.64
C GLN A 164 -16.60 -33.70 4.76
N ASP A 165 -15.86 -33.60 5.86
CA ASP A 165 -16.12 -32.65 6.94
C ASP A 165 -15.30 -31.38 6.67
N ASN A 166 -15.92 -30.20 6.72
CA ASN A 166 -15.26 -28.91 6.47
C ASN A 166 -14.30 -28.48 7.59
N ASP A 167 -13.65 -29.45 8.25
CA ASP A 167 -12.68 -29.23 9.30
C ASP A 167 -11.26 -29.06 8.73
N PHE A 168 -10.78 -27.81 8.77
CA PHE A 168 -9.44 -27.44 8.29
C PHE A 168 -8.37 -27.56 9.38
N ARG A 169 -8.65 -28.15 10.56
CA ARG A 169 -7.66 -28.30 11.63
C ARG A 169 -6.41 -29.10 11.23
N SER A 170 -6.55 -30.07 10.34
CA SER A 170 -5.45 -30.94 9.86
C SER A 170 -4.81 -30.44 8.56
N VAL A 171 -5.29 -29.31 8.01
CA VAL A 171 -4.85 -28.78 6.71
C VAL A 171 -3.74 -27.75 6.89
N ALA A 172 -2.64 -27.92 6.17
CA ALA A 172 -1.57 -26.91 6.13
C ALA A 172 -2.02 -25.69 5.32
N LEU A 173 -2.14 -24.54 5.98
CA LEU A 173 -2.50 -23.26 5.35
C LEU A 173 -1.24 -22.42 5.02
N PRO A 174 -1.22 -21.65 3.91
CA PRO A 174 -2.32 -21.42 2.97
C PRO A 174 -2.53 -22.57 1.96
N ALA A 175 -3.79 -22.88 1.64
CA ALA A 175 -4.16 -23.94 0.69
C ALA A 175 -5.08 -23.41 -0.42
N ILE A 176 -5.02 -24.01 -1.61
CA ILE A 176 -5.97 -23.72 -2.70
C ILE A 176 -7.20 -24.59 -2.49
N VAL A 177 -8.37 -23.99 -2.65
CA VAL A 177 -9.66 -24.62 -2.45
C VAL A 177 -10.51 -24.42 -3.70
N HIS A 178 -11.23 -25.46 -4.10
CA HIS A 178 -12.20 -25.37 -5.18
C HIS A 178 -13.55 -24.88 -4.66
N TRP A 179 -14.09 -23.88 -5.34
CA TRP A 179 -15.19 -23.02 -4.90
C TRP A 179 -16.31 -23.02 -5.95
N GLN A 180 -17.56 -23.25 -5.51
CA GLN A 180 -18.77 -23.17 -6.33
C GLN A 180 -18.72 -23.96 -7.66
N PHE A 181 -17.94 -25.04 -7.70
CA PHE A 181 -17.72 -25.92 -8.85
C PHE A 181 -17.14 -25.27 -10.12
N ASN A 182 -16.76 -23.99 -10.07
CA ASN A 182 -16.31 -23.24 -11.24
C ASN A 182 -15.13 -22.29 -10.96
N HIS A 183 -14.64 -22.25 -9.72
CA HIS A 183 -13.68 -21.24 -9.29
C HIS A 183 -12.65 -21.80 -8.29
N PHE A 184 -11.50 -21.13 -8.18
CA PHE A 184 -10.47 -21.46 -7.20
C PHE A 184 -10.19 -20.26 -6.29
N VAL A 185 -10.08 -20.51 -5.00
CA VAL A 185 -9.76 -19.51 -3.97
C VAL A 185 -8.65 -20.02 -3.06
N ILE A 186 -7.95 -19.11 -2.38
CA ILE A 186 -6.95 -19.49 -1.37
C ILE A 186 -7.55 -19.27 0.01
N VAL A 187 -7.46 -20.27 0.88
CA VAL A 187 -7.75 -20.11 2.31
C VAL A 187 -6.45 -19.78 3.03
N GLU A 188 -6.41 -18.63 3.70
CA GLU A 188 -5.26 -18.21 4.51
C GLU A 188 -5.46 -18.50 6.00
N ARG A 189 -6.70 -18.37 6.47
CA ARG A 189 -7.05 -18.61 7.86
C ARG A 189 -8.43 -19.24 7.93
N TRP A 190 -8.54 -20.29 8.72
CA TRP A 190 -9.81 -20.89 9.06
C TRP A 190 -10.02 -20.81 10.56
N THR A 191 -11.25 -20.48 10.96
CA THR A 191 -11.74 -20.59 12.34
C THR A 191 -13.18 -21.12 12.29
N PRO A 192 -13.68 -21.74 13.36
CA PRO A 192 -15.03 -22.31 13.38
C PRO A 192 -16.17 -21.30 13.11
N ARG A 193 -15.89 -19.99 13.22
CA ARG A 193 -16.89 -18.92 12.98
C ARG A 193 -16.66 -18.15 11.68
N LYS A 194 -15.41 -18.02 11.24
CA LYS A 194 -15.02 -17.14 10.12
C LYS A 194 -13.84 -17.72 9.33
N VAL A 195 -13.87 -17.52 8.03
CA VAL A 195 -12.78 -17.94 7.12
C VAL A 195 -12.24 -16.72 6.38
N ASP A 196 -10.91 -16.54 6.40
CA ASP A 196 -10.22 -15.53 5.60
C ASP A 196 -9.79 -16.18 4.28
N ILE A 197 -10.41 -15.73 3.20
CA ILE A 197 -10.13 -16.18 1.84
C ILE A 197 -9.45 -15.08 1.03
N VAL A 198 -8.61 -15.49 0.09
CA VAL A 198 -8.09 -14.66 -0.98
C VAL A 198 -8.66 -15.18 -2.28
N ASP A 199 -9.63 -14.45 -2.80
CA ASP A 199 -10.26 -14.73 -4.08
C ASP A 199 -9.47 -14.00 -5.19
N PRO A 200 -8.96 -14.69 -6.22
CA PRO A 200 -8.30 -14.03 -7.35
C PRO A 200 -9.24 -13.05 -8.10
N ALA A 201 -10.56 -13.26 -8.07
CA ALA A 201 -11.55 -12.39 -8.70
C ALA A 201 -11.86 -11.14 -7.87
N SER A 202 -11.90 -11.19 -6.55
CA SER A 202 -12.35 -10.04 -5.74
C SER A 202 -11.34 -9.54 -4.70
N GLY A 203 -10.24 -10.26 -4.53
CA GLY A 203 -9.21 -9.99 -3.53
C GLY A 203 -9.50 -10.66 -2.20
N ARG A 204 -8.98 -10.09 -1.12
CA ARG A 204 -9.10 -10.67 0.22
C ARG A 204 -10.47 -10.38 0.81
N LYS A 205 -11.16 -11.42 1.30
CA LYS A 205 -12.47 -11.35 1.94
C LYS A 205 -12.48 -12.18 3.22
N ARG A 206 -13.36 -11.79 4.15
CA ARG A 206 -13.67 -12.53 5.36
C ARG A 206 -15.13 -12.93 5.28
N ILE A 207 -15.38 -14.23 5.26
CA ILE A 207 -16.72 -14.82 5.10
C ILE A 207 -17.10 -15.61 6.34
N SER A 208 -18.40 -15.82 6.52
CA SER A 208 -18.93 -16.65 7.60
C SER A 208 -18.65 -18.14 7.35
N ALA A 209 -18.67 -18.96 8.40
CA ALA A 209 -18.51 -20.41 8.24
C ALA A 209 -19.65 -21.01 7.39
N ALA A 210 -20.90 -20.59 7.61
CA ALA A 210 -22.04 -21.06 6.82
C ALA A 210 -21.90 -20.75 5.31
N GLU A 211 -21.53 -19.51 4.97
CA GLU A 211 -21.29 -19.11 3.58
C GLU A 211 -20.13 -19.90 2.94
N PHE A 212 -19.13 -20.27 3.74
CA PHE A 212 -18.03 -21.13 3.29
C PHE A 212 -18.50 -22.55 3.02
N GLU A 213 -19.32 -23.12 3.90
CA GLU A 213 -19.85 -24.48 3.75
C GLU A 213 -20.73 -24.63 2.50
N ASP A 214 -21.60 -23.66 2.21
CA ASP A 214 -22.47 -23.68 1.02
C ASP A 214 -21.68 -23.63 -0.30
N SER A 215 -20.51 -22.99 -0.29
CA SER A 215 -19.72 -22.74 -1.50
C SER A 215 -18.53 -23.69 -1.66
N PHE A 216 -18.17 -24.43 -0.63
CA PHE A 216 -17.02 -25.31 -0.62
C PHE A 216 -17.37 -26.68 -1.23
N THR A 217 -16.55 -27.12 -2.18
CA THR A 217 -16.82 -28.35 -2.95
C THR A 217 -16.14 -29.61 -2.39
N GLY A 218 -15.39 -29.50 -1.28
CA GLY A 218 -14.64 -30.62 -0.69
C GLY A 218 -13.19 -30.74 -1.16
N VAL A 219 -12.80 -30.13 -2.29
CA VAL A 219 -11.45 -30.29 -2.85
C VAL A 219 -10.47 -29.25 -2.32
N VAL A 220 -9.40 -29.71 -1.67
CA VAL A 220 -8.31 -28.88 -1.15
C VAL A 220 -6.97 -29.34 -1.71
N ILE A 221 -6.15 -28.38 -2.14
CA ILE A 221 -4.81 -28.62 -2.65
C ILE A 221 -3.83 -27.96 -1.68
N MET A 222 -3.15 -28.77 -0.88
CA MET A 222 -2.08 -28.32 0.01
C MET A 222 -0.76 -28.24 -0.77
N LEU A 223 -0.06 -27.11 -0.63
CA LEU A 223 1.19 -26.84 -1.33
C LEU A 223 2.28 -26.45 -0.33
N GLU A 224 3.38 -27.17 -0.37
CA GLU A 224 4.57 -26.90 0.44
C GLU A 224 5.83 -26.85 -0.45
N PRO A 225 6.85 -26.06 -0.11
CA PRO A 225 8.08 -26.03 -0.87
C PRO A 225 8.80 -27.38 -0.75
N GLY A 226 9.05 -28.04 -1.89
CA GLY A 226 9.84 -29.26 -1.97
C GLY A 226 11.35 -28.99 -2.01
N VAL A 227 12.14 -30.06 -2.04
CA VAL A 227 13.62 -29.97 -2.11
C VAL A 227 14.13 -29.32 -3.40
N GLN A 228 13.35 -29.40 -4.48
CA GLN A 228 13.67 -28.79 -5.78
C GLN A 228 13.11 -27.36 -5.92
N PHE A 229 12.50 -26.79 -4.87
CA PHE A 229 11.90 -25.47 -4.94
C PHE A 229 12.98 -24.38 -4.92
N VAL A 230 13.19 -23.74 -6.08
CA VAL A 230 14.10 -22.61 -6.21
C VAL A 230 13.35 -21.29 -5.98
N ARG A 231 13.80 -20.51 -5.00
CA ARG A 231 13.34 -19.14 -4.79
C ARG A 231 13.95 -18.22 -5.85
N HIS A 232 13.10 -17.58 -6.64
CA HIS A 232 13.50 -16.52 -7.57
C HIS A 232 12.98 -15.18 -7.04
N THR A 233 13.87 -14.21 -6.90
CA THR A 233 13.55 -12.85 -6.42
C THR A 233 13.10 -11.90 -7.54
N THR A 234 13.37 -12.24 -8.79
CA THR A 234 12.99 -11.47 -9.98
C THR A 234 11.78 -12.09 -10.66
N ALA A 235 10.59 -11.51 -10.47
CA ALA A 235 9.53 -11.68 -11.46
C ALA A 235 9.87 -10.85 -12.69
N SER A 236 9.65 -11.39 -13.89
CA SER A 236 9.66 -10.65 -15.15
C SER A 236 8.43 -9.73 -15.29
N GLN A 237 8.06 -9.04 -14.22
CA GLN A 237 7.04 -7.99 -14.29
C GLN A 237 7.67 -6.81 -15.01
N VAL A 238 7.01 -6.34 -16.08
CA VAL A 238 7.42 -5.15 -16.80
C VAL A 238 7.28 -3.97 -15.83
N SER A 239 8.39 -3.56 -15.21
CA SER A 239 8.36 -2.44 -14.28
C SER A 239 8.14 -1.15 -15.08
N LEU A 240 7.18 -0.33 -14.65
CA LEU A 240 7.01 1.03 -15.18
C LEU A 240 8.33 1.80 -15.15
N LEU A 241 9.16 1.56 -14.13
CA LEU A 241 10.48 2.15 -13.96
C LEU A 241 11.48 1.74 -15.07
N GLY A 242 11.42 0.49 -15.53
CA GLY A 242 12.24 0.01 -16.63
C GLY A 242 11.83 0.64 -17.96
N TYR A 243 10.52 0.77 -18.18
CA TYR A 243 9.95 1.45 -19.34
C TYR A 243 10.35 2.95 -19.31
N THR A 244 10.10 3.67 -18.20
CA THR A 244 10.50 5.10 -18.04
C THR A 244 12.00 5.33 -18.19
N LYS A 245 12.85 4.43 -17.66
CA LYS A 245 14.30 4.53 -17.82
C LYS A 245 14.74 4.38 -19.29
N GLN A 246 14.07 3.53 -20.05
CA GLN A 246 14.33 3.40 -21.49
C GLN A 246 13.84 4.64 -22.26
N TYR A 247 12.80 5.33 -21.78
CA TYR A 247 12.28 6.57 -22.38
C TYR A 247 13.13 7.80 -22.09
N VAL A 248 13.56 8.01 -20.84
CA VAL A 248 14.42 9.14 -20.47
C VAL A 248 15.71 9.13 -21.29
N LYS A 249 16.22 7.95 -21.63
CA LYS A 249 17.40 7.80 -22.50
C LYS A 249 17.17 8.18 -23.96
N ARG A 250 15.93 8.09 -24.48
CA ARG A 250 15.62 8.37 -25.89
C ARG A 250 15.36 9.84 -26.20
N ALA A 251 14.97 10.65 -25.21
CA ALA A 251 14.62 12.06 -25.42
C ALA A 251 15.22 13.01 -24.35
N PRO A 252 16.55 13.00 -24.12
CA PRO A 252 17.16 13.79 -23.06
C PRO A 252 17.03 15.30 -23.27
N ILE A 253 17.13 15.77 -24.53
CA ILE A 253 17.06 17.20 -24.86
C ILE A 253 15.66 17.78 -24.59
N ILE A 254 14.59 17.07 -24.98
CA ILE A 254 13.21 17.52 -24.77
C ILE A 254 12.91 17.58 -23.27
N LEU A 255 13.34 16.58 -22.51
CA LEU A 255 13.20 16.57 -21.06
C LEU A 255 13.96 17.72 -20.41
N LEU A 256 15.17 18.04 -20.88
CA LEU A 256 15.94 19.17 -20.40
C LEU A 256 15.22 20.50 -20.68
N GLN A 257 14.66 20.69 -21.88
CA GLN A 257 13.87 21.88 -22.23
C GLN A 257 12.63 22.03 -21.34
N ILE A 258 11.90 20.93 -21.05
CA ILE A 258 10.74 20.95 -20.15
C ILE A 258 11.16 21.29 -18.72
N CYS A 259 12.28 20.73 -18.24
CA CYS A 259 12.81 21.05 -16.92
C CYS A 259 13.23 22.52 -16.83
N ALA A 260 13.95 23.03 -17.83
CA ALA A 260 14.36 24.44 -17.91
C ALA A 260 13.15 25.38 -17.94
N ALA A 261 12.14 25.08 -18.76
CA ALA A 261 10.90 25.85 -18.80
C ALA A 261 10.15 25.82 -17.46
N THR A 262 10.17 24.69 -16.73
CA THR A 262 9.54 24.58 -15.41
C THR A 262 10.28 25.40 -14.35
N ILE A 263 11.61 25.41 -14.38
CA ILE A 263 12.42 26.24 -13.48
C ILE A 263 12.17 27.73 -13.79
N LEU A 264 12.15 28.12 -15.07
CA LEU A 264 11.83 29.50 -15.49
C LEU A 264 10.43 29.92 -15.02
N LEU A 265 9.43 29.06 -15.18
CA LEU A 265 8.08 29.31 -14.66
C LEU A 265 8.06 29.48 -13.14
N GLN A 266 8.92 28.75 -12.42
CA GLN A 266 9.02 28.93 -10.99
C GLN A 266 9.65 30.28 -10.65
N CYS A 267 10.70 30.70 -11.35
CA CYS A 267 11.30 32.03 -11.18
C CYS A 267 10.29 33.16 -11.44
N PHE A 268 9.52 33.08 -12.54
CA PHE A 268 8.48 34.06 -12.84
C PHE A 268 7.32 34.01 -11.83
N GLY A 269 6.94 32.82 -11.37
CA GLY A 269 5.93 32.66 -10.32
C GLY A 269 6.33 33.26 -8.96
N LEU A 270 7.63 33.40 -8.68
CA LEU A 270 8.13 34.11 -7.49
C LEU A 270 8.14 35.64 -7.66
N ALA A 271 8.26 36.12 -8.89
CA ALA A 271 8.38 37.55 -9.16
C ALA A 271 7.13 38.33 -8.75
N LEU A 272 5.92 37.76 -8.89
CA LEU A 272 4.68 38.43 -8.47
C LEU A 272 4.55 38.60 -6.93
N PRO A 273 4.80 37.56 -6.10
CA PRO A 273 4.92 37.70 -4.65
C PRO A 273 5.96 38.74 -4.21
N LEU A 274 7.14 38.72 -4.84
CA LEU A 274 8.23 39.65 -4.51
C LEU A 274 7.90 41.09 -4.93
N ALA A 275 7.32 41.29 -6.11
CA ALA A 275 6.87 42.60 -6.57
C ALA A 275 5.81 43.18 -5.62
N THR A 276 4.83 42.35 -5.23
CA THR A 276 3.80 42.76 -4.25
C THR A 276 4.43 43.14 -2.91
N SER A 277 5.38 42.35 -2.40
CA SER A 277 6.10 42.65 -1.16
C SER A 277 6.86 43.98 -1.26
N PHE A 278 7.58 44.21 -2.35
CA PHE A 278 8.36 45.42 -2.56
C PHE A 278 7.49 46.67 -2.69
N VAL A 279 6.37 46.59 -3.39
CA VAL A 279 5.41 47.69 -3.49
C VAL A 279 4.89 48.07 -2.10
N ILE A 280 4.48 47.09 -1.30
CA ILE A 280 3.91 47.34 0.03
C ILE A 280 4.96 47.89 1.01
N ASP A 281 6.16 47.31 1.03
CA ASP A 281 7.17 47.62 2.05
C ASP A 281 8.03 48.85 1.70
N SER A 282 8.22 49.17 0.41
CA SER A 282 9.13 50.24 -0.02
C SER A 282 8.43 51.37 -0.78
N VAL A 283 7.51 51.07 -1.69
CA VAL A 283 6.92 52.08 -2.59
C VAL A 283 5.81 52.87 -1.91
N ILE A 284 4.92 52.19 -1.19
CA ILE A 284 3.81 52.85 -0.47
C ILE A 284 4.35 53.78 0.63
N PRO A 285 5.28 53.37 1.53
CA PRO A 285 5.74 54.24 2.60
C PRO A 285 6.58 55.44 2.14
N GLN A 286 7.27 55.31 1.00
CA GLN A 286 8.09 56.38 0.43
C GLN A 286 7.31 57.30 -0.53
N GLU A 287 6.00 57.05 -0.73
CA GLU A 287 5.10 57.79 -1.62
C GLU A 287 5.66 58.02 -3.05
N GLN A 288 6.49 57.10 -3.55
CA GLN A 288 7.12 57.21 -4.86
C GLN A 288 6.17 56.82 -6.00
N MET A 289 5.22 57.69 -6.30
CA MET A 289 4.20 57.48 -7.34
C MET A 289 4.79 57.25 -8.74
N GLY A 290 5.99 57.75 -9.01
CA GLY A 290 6.68 57.52 -10.29
C GLY A 290 7.18 56.09 -10.48
N LEU A 291 7.45 55.35 -9.41
CA LEU A 291 7.98 53.97 -9.48
C LEU A 291 6.85 52.93 -9.66
N LEU A 292 5.64 53.25 -9.22
CA LEU A 292 4.48 52.37 -9.29
C LEU A 292 4.09 51.93 -10.73
N PRO A 293 3.97 52.84 -11.74
CA PRO A 293 3.67 52.42 -13.11
C PRO A 293 4.79 51.60 -13.74
N VAL A 294 6.06 51.86 -13.37
CA VAL A 294 7.21 51.08 -13.84
C VAL A 294 7.15 49.65 -13.32
N LEU A 295 6.87 49.47 -12.03
CA LEU A 295 6.67 48.14 -11.42
C LEU A 295 5.45 47.42 -11.99
N GLY A 296 4.36 48.14 -12.25
CA GLY A 296 3.17 47.60 -12.91
C GLY A 296 3.48 47.08 -14.33
N ALA A 297 4.22 47.86 -15.12
CA ALA A 297 4.67 47.46 -16.45
C ALA A 297 5.62 46.24 -16.37
N ALA A 298 6.54 46.22 -15.41
CA ALA A 298 7.44 45.08 -15.20
C ALA A 298 6.67 43.80 -14.81
N ALA A 299 5.68 43.91 -13.92
CA ALA A 299 4.82 42.78 -13.54
C ALA A 299 4.01 42.25 -14.74
N LEU A 300 3.50 43.14 -15.60
CA LEU A 300 2.80 42.74 -16.83
C LEU A 300 3.73 41.97 -17.80
N ILE A 301 4.98 42.44 -17.96
CA ILE A 301 5.99 41.75 -18.77
C ILE A 301 6.29 40.36 -18.20
N VAL A 302 6.43 40.24 -16.88
CA VAL A 302 6.64 38.95 -16.21
C VAL A 302 5.46 38.01 -16.42
N LEU A 303 4.22 38.50 -16.32
CA LEU A 303 3.01 37.70 -16.57
C LEU A 303 2.94 37.21 -18.02
N LEU A 304 3.29 38.06 -18.99
CA LEU A 304 3.39 37.67 -20.40
C LEU A 304 4.49 36.61 -20.61
N ALA A 305 5.65 36.78 -19.98
CA ALA A 305 6.74 35.81 -20.02
C ALA A 305 6.34 34.47 -19.38
N GLU A 306 5.62 34.48 -18.25
CA GLU A 306 5.06 33.29 -17.62
C GLU A 306 4.07 32.60 -18.56
N PHE A 307 3.17 33.35 -19.19
CA PHE A 307 2.20 32.81 -20.15
C PHE A 307 2.90 32.12 -21.33
N VAL A 308 3.85 32.80 -21.98
CA VAL A 308 4.59 32.25 -23.13
C VAL A 308 5.39 31.01 -22.73
N THR A 309 6.08 31.04 -21.59
CA THR A 309 6.86 29.90 -21.09
C THR A 309 5.95 28.72 -20.73
N SER A 310 4.78 28.99 -20.17
CA SER A 310 3.77 27.98 -19.83
C SER A 310 3.22 27.31 -21.09
N LEU A 311 2.90 28.11 -22.11
CA LEU A 311 2.46 27.62 -23.41
C LEU A 311 3.53 26.75 -24.06
N LEU A 312 4.77 27.23 -24.11
CA LEU A 312 5.91 26.48 -24.67
C LEU A 312 6.10 25.15 -23.93
N ARG A 313 6.08 25.15 -22.60
CA ARG A 313 6.19 23.92 -21.80
C ARG A 313 5.08 22.93 -22.14
N ASN A 314 3.84 23.39 -22.25
CA ASN A 314 2.69 22.52 -22.56
C ASN A 314 2.80 21.95 -23.99
N ILE A 315 3.24 22.75 -24.97
CA ILE A 315 3.52 22.28 -26.34
C ILE A 315 4.63 21.22 -26.35
N LEU A 316 5.72 21.43 -25.60
CA LEU A 316 6.81 20.46 -25.46
C LEU A 316 6.35 19.15 -24.81
N LEU A 317 5.47 19.22 -23.80
CA LEU A 317 4.87 18.03 -23.18
C LEU A 317 4.00 17.27 -24.19
N THR A 318 3.15 17.95 -24.96
CA THR A 318 2.35 17.34 -26.03
C THR A 318 3.24 16.71 -27.11
N TYR A 319 4.31 17.39 -27.51
CA TYR A 319 5.27 16.86 -28.48
C TYR A 319 5.96 15.59 -27.97
N LEU A 320 6.37 15.58 -26.69
CA LEU A 320 6.95 14.42 -26.04
C LEU A 320 5.95 13.26 -26.00
N GLN A 321 4.69 13.52 -25.66
CA GLN A 321 3.62 12.53 -25.68
C GLN A 321 3.47 11.93 -27.09
N THR A 322 3.30 12.74 -28.13
CA THR A 322 3.16 12.25 -29.51
C THR A 322 4.36 11.40 -29.97
N ARG A 323 5.59 11.76 -29.57
CA ARG A 323 6.79 10.95 -29.87
C ARG A 323 6.75 9.59 -29.17
N ILE A 324 6.25 9.53 -27.93
CA ILE A 324 6.04 8.27 -27.22
C ILE A 324 4.98 7.43 -27.93
N ASP A 325 3.87 8.04 -28.32
CA ASP A 325 2.78 7.40 -29.05
C ASP A 325 3.23 6.71 -30.33
N LEU A 326 4.06 7.41 -31.14
CA LEU A 326 4.60 6.90 -32.40
C LEU A 326 5.58 5.73 -32.24
N THR A 327 6.13 5.49 -31.05
CA THR A 327 7.05 4.37 -30.81
C THR A 327 6.39 3.20 -30.09
N MET A 328 5.52 3.47 -29.12
CA MET A 328 4.84 2.42 -28.37
C MET A 328 3.72 1.75 -29.16
N LEU A 329 2.87 2.52 -29.87
CA LEU A 329 1.70 1.94 -30.54
C LEU A 329 2.13 0.94 -31.62
N PRO A 330 3.06 1.26 -32.54
CA PRO A 330 3.46 0.32 -33.58
C PRO A 330 4.15 -0.91 -33.01
N SER A 331 5.02 -0.74 -32.00
CA SER A 331 5.71 -1.88 -31.36
C SER A 331 4.74 -2.84 -30.67
N PHE A 332 3.68 -2.31 -30.04
CA PHE A 332 2.63 -3.14 -29.45
C PHE A 332 1.84 -3.91 -30.53
N PHE A 333 1.44 -3.23 -31.61
CA PHE A 333 0.71 -3.86 -32.71
C PHE A 333 1.55 -4.90 -33.45
N GLU A 334 2.82 -4.61 -33.73
CA GLU A 334 3.77 -5.54 -34.33
C GLU A 334 3.91 -6.80 -33.47
N HIS A 335 4.07 -6.63 -32.15
CA HIS A 335 4.16 -7.76 -31.23
C HIS A 335 2.86 -8.57 -31.22
N MET A 336 1.70 -7.90 -31.11
CA MET A 336 0.39 -8.55 -31.12
C MET A 336 0.17 -9.39 -32.38
N LEU A 337 0.46 -8.85 -33.56
CA LEU A 337 0.32 -9.56 -34.83
C LEU A 337 1.31 -10.72 -34.98
N SER A 338 2.43 -10.69 -34.23
CA SER A 338 3.43 -11.74 -34.25
C SER A 338 3.09 -12.96 -33.35
N LEU A 339 1.98 -12.89 -32.58
CA LEU A 339 1.57 -13.95 -31.67
C LEU A 339 0.96 -15.16 -32.43
N PRO A 340 1.15 -16.40 -31.91
CA PRO A 340 0.62 -17.60 -32.55
C PRO A 340 -0.91 -17.64 -32.53
N HIS A 341 -1.51 -18.37 -33.47
CA HIS A 341 -2.97 -18.49 -33.58
C HIS A 341 -3.67 -18.97 -32.29
N SER A 342 -3.02 -19.86 -31.51
CA SER A 342 -3.54 -20.34 -30.22
C SER A 342 -3.77 -19.22 -29.19
N PHE A 343 -3.04 -18.09 -29.29
CA PHE A 343 -3.27 -16.92 -28.44
C PHE A 343 -4.63 -16.28 -28.71
N PHE A 344 -5.04 -16.21 -29.99
CA PHE A 344 -6.29 -15.61 -30.44
C PHE A 344 -7.49 -16.52 -30.21
N GLN A 345 -7.34 -17.84 -30.29
CA GLN A 345 -8.44 -18.78 -30.00
C GLN A 345 -8.90 -18.72 -28.54
N LYS A 346 -7.97 -18.45 -27.61
CA LYS A 346 -8.20 -18.41 -26.16
C LYS A 346 -8.80 -17.10 -25.66
N ARG A 347 -8.86 -16.03 -26.48
CA ARG A 347 -9.29 -14.68 -26.06
C ARG A 347 -10.39 -14.14 -26.97
N THR A 348 -11.34 -13.42 -26.38
CA THR A 348 -12.39 -12.76 -27.16
C THR A 348 -11.85 -11.49 -27.82
N SER A 349 -12.47 -11.05 -28.92
CA SER A 349 -12.15 -9.77 -29.56
C SER A 349 -12.29 -8.59 -28.59
N GLY A 350 -13.26 -8.65 -27.67
CA GLY A 350 -13.44 -7.69 -26.58
C GLY A 350 -12.28 -7.63 -25.59
N ASP A 351 -11.71 -8.77 -25.17
CA ASP A 351 -10.53 -8.82 -24.29
C ASP A 351 -9.31 -8.17 -24.97
N ILE A 352 -9.11 -8.44 -26.27
CA ILE A 352 -8.02 -7.82 -27.04
C ILE A 352 -8.22 -6.30 -27.16
N MET A 353 -9.43 -5.85 -27.49
CA MET A 353 -9.75 -4.43 -27.60
C MET A 353 -9.58 -3.68 -26.27
N ALA A 354 -9.99 -4.30 -25.15
CA ALA A 354 -9.78 -3.75 -23.81
C ALA A 354 -8.29 -3.56 -23.50
N ARG A 355 -7.40 -4.43 -23.99
CA ARG A 355 -5.94 -4.30 -23.82
C ARG A 355 -5.34 -3.21 -24.69
N VAL A 356 -5.79 -3.06 -25.94
CA VAL A 356 -5.40 -1.94 -26.82
C VAL A 356 -5.75 -0.61 -26.14
N ASN A 357 -6.99 -0.49 -25.61
CA ASN A 357 -7.43 0.70 -24.88
C ASN A 357 -6.64 0.92 -23.59
N SER A 358 -6.38 -0.15 -22.82
CA SER A 358 -5.56 -0.07 -21.61
C SER A 358 -4.13 0.40 -21.89
N ASN A 359 -3.55 0.01 -23.03
CA ASN A 359 -2.22 0.47 -23.45
C ASN A 359 -2.22 1.98 -23.73
N ALA A 360 -3.28 2.52 -24.34
CA ALA A 360 -3.46 3.96 -24.52
C ALA A 360 -3.57 4.69 -23.17
N SER A 361 -4.33 4.15 -22.21
CA SER A 361 -4.44 4.72 -20.86
C SER A 361 -3.10 4.69 -20.10
N ILE A 362 -2.36 3.58 -20.15
CA ILE A 362 -1.03 3.49 -19.51
C ILE A 362 -0.08 4.53 -20.10
N ARG A 363 -0.15 4.76 -21.41
CA ARG A 363 0.66 5.76 -22.10
C ARG A 363 0.37 7.18 -21.62
N ASP A 364 -0.90 7.54 -21.46
CA ASP A 364 -1.29 8.84 -20.92
C ASP A 364 -0.76 9.04 -19.49
N ILE A 365 -0.85 7.99 -18.65
CA ILE A 365 -0.28 8.01 -17.30
C ILE A 365 1.23 8.23 -17.34
N ILE A 366 1.96 7.54 -18.22
CA ILE A 366 3.42 7.66 -18.29
C ILE A 366 3.85 9.02 -18.87
N SER A 367 3.23 9.43 -19.96
CA SER A 367 3.67 10.57 -20.77
C SER A 367 3.24 11.91 -20.18
N ASN A 368 2.03 11.97 -19.62
CA ASN A 368 1.45 13.22 -19.13
C ASN A 368 1.45 13.24 -17.59
N GLN A 369 0.86 12.21 -16.97
CA GLN A 369 0.63 12.22 -15.52
C GLN A 369 1.93 12.14 -14.70
N LEU A 370 2.83 11.19 -15.01
CA LEU A 370 4.07 11.00 -14.24
C LEU A 370 5.02 12.20 -14.38
N ILE A 371 5.18 12.73 -15.60
CA ILE A 371 6.05 13.88 -15.85
C ILE A 371 5.52 15.12 -15.13
N SER A 372 4.22 15.41 -15.28
CA SER A 372 3.59 16.54 -14.58
C SER A 372 3.68 16.40 -13.05
N THR A 373 3.44 15.19 -12.52
CA THR A 373 3.55 14.91 -11.08
C THR A 373 4.98 15.12 -10.57
N PHE A 374 5.99 14.70 -11.33
CA PHE A 374 7.40 14.91 -10.99
C PHE A 374 7.77 16.40 -10.97
N LEU A 375 7.36 17.15 -12.00
CA LEU A 375 7.58 18.60 -12.09
C LEU A 375 6.89 19.35 -10.94
N ASP A 376 5.64 19.00 -10.62
CA ASP A 376 4.92 19.56 -9.49
C ASP A 376 5.61 19.22 -8.15
N SER A 377 6.16 18.00 -8.00
CA SER A 377 6.92 17.61 -6.80
C SER A 377 8.15 18.48 -6.59
N CYS A 378 8.95 18.68 -7.65
CA CYS A 378 10.14 19.52 -7.60
C CYS A 378 9.76 20.96 -7.20
N THR A 379 8.66 21.45 -7.76
CA THR A 379 8.17 22.80 -7.50
C THR A 379 7.68 22.98 -6.06
N ILE A 380 6.97 21.99 -5.50
CA ILE A 380 6.54 21.98 -4.10
C ILE A 380 7.77 22.02 -3.17
N ILE A 381 8.81 21.24 -3.46
CA ILE A 381 10.04 21.21 -2.66
C ILE A 381 10.73 22.58 -2.67
N ILE A 382 10.88 23.21 -3.84
CA ILE A 382 11.50 24.54 -3.97
C ILE A 382 10.69 25.59 -3.21
N SER A 383 9.36 25.64 -3.41
CA SER A 383 8.48 26.57 -2.70
C SER A 383 8.52 26.38 -1.19
N LEU A 384 8.56 25.13 -0.72
CA LEU A 384 8.63 24.81 0.70
C LEU A 384 9.99 25.21 1.30
N ALA A 385 11.10 24.99 0.57
CA ALA A 385 12.43 25.41 0.99
C ALA A 385 12.52 26.95 1.14
N ILE A 386 11.95 27.70 0.20
CA ILE A 386 11.86 29.17 0.29
C ILE A 386 11.06 29.58 1.52
N LEU A 387 9.89 28.97 1.76
CA LEU A 387 9.07 29.29 2.94
C LEU A 387 9.81 29.02 4.25
N PHE A 388 10.51 27.88 4.37
CA PHE A 388 11.31 27.57 5.56
C PHE A 388 12.48 28.53 5.77
N TRP A 389 13.09 29.02 4.69
CA TRP A 389 14.19 29.97 4.78
C TRP A 389 13.75 31.34 5.28
N PHE A 390 12.58 31.84 4.84
CA PHE A 390 12.04 33.14 5.27
C PHE A 390 11.33 33.09 6.63
N SER A 391 10.41 32.14 6.84
CA SER A 391 9.72 31.97 8.13
C SER A 391 9.32 30.51 8.35
N PRO A 392 9.97 29.80 9.29
CA PRO A 392 9.67 28.40 9.58
C PRO A 392 8.21 28.13 9.95
N THR A 393 7.53 29.11 10.55
CA THR A 393 6.12 29.02 10.94
C THR A 393 5.18 28.83 9.74
N PHE A 394 5.40 29.60 8.66
CA PHE A 394 4.67 29.46 7.39
C PHE A 394 4.98 28.10 6.74
N GLY A 395 6.26 27.69 6.77
CA GLY A 395 6.70 26.38 6.28
C GLY A 395 5.98 25.22 6.96
N PHE A 396 5.94 25.20 8.30
CA PHE A 396 5.23 24.15 9.05
C PHE A 396 3.71 24.18 8.82
N CYS A 397 3.09 25.35 8.68
CA CYS A 397 1.66 25.47 8.37
C CYS A 397 1.32 24.85 7.00
N VAL A 398 2.05 25.25 5.95
CA VAL A 398 1.86 24.70 4.59
C VAL A 398 2.15 23.21 4.55
N LEU A 399 3.21 22.76 5.24
CA LEU A 399 3.53 21.33 5.36
C LEU A 399 2.40 20.56 6.06
N GLY A 400 1.82 21.11 7.13
CA GLY A 400 0.69 20.50 7.84
C GLY A 400 -0.55 20.33 6.96
N ILE A 401 -0.91 21.36 6.19
CA ILE A 401 -2.02 21.30 5.23
C ILE A 401 -1.72 20.27 4.13
N GLY A 402 -0.51 20.27 3.59
CA GLY A 402 -0.07 19.30 2.59
C GLY A 402 -0.13 17.85 3.11
N LEU A 403 0.34 17.61 4.35
CA LEU A 403 0.27 16.30 5.00
C LEU A 403 -1.19 15.87 5.20
N LEU A 404 -2.07 16.77 5.60
CA LEU A 404 -3.49 16.49 5.75
C LEU A 404 -4.14 16.07 4.42
N GLN A 405 -3.81 16.74 3.32
CA GLN A 405 -4.25 16.35 1.97
C GLN A 405 -3.77 14.93 1.60
N VAL A 406 -2.51 14.60 1.90
CA VAL A 406 -1.94 13.27 1.63
C VAL A 406 -2.61 12.19 2.48
N ILE A 407 -2.83 12.46 3.78
CA ILE A 407 -3.50 11.53 4.69
C ILE A 407 -4.93 11.25 4.21
N LEU A 408 -5.70 12.29 3.86
CA LEU A 408 -7.05 12.14 3.30
C LEU A 408 -7.03 11.21 2.08
N LEU A 409 -6.06 11.40 1.18
CA LEU A 409 -5.91 10.58 -0.03
C LEU A 409 -5.60 9.11 0.31
N LEU A 410 -4.66 8.87 1.22
CA LEU A 410 -4.24 7.53 1.62
C LEU A 410 -5.39 6.75 2.29
N CYS A 411 -6.13 7.40 3.20
CA CYS A 411 -7.30 6.81 3.86
C CYS A 411 -8.38 6.43 2.84
N THR A 412 -8.57 7.25 1.81
CA THR A 412 -9.69 7.12 0.88
C THR A 412 -9.38 6.23 -0.34
N ASN A 413 -8.09 6.00 -0.61
CA ASN A 413 -7.60 5.26 -1.77
C ASN A 413 -8.15 3.83 -1.87
N HIS A 414 -8.27 3.10 -0.76
CA HIS A 414 -8.76 1.72 -0.79
C HIS A 414 -10.20 1.64 -1.34
N LYS A 415 -11.08 2.50 -0.82
CA LYS A 415 -12.49 2.53 -1.25
C LYS A 415 -12.62 3.02 -2.70
N MET A 416 -11.83 4.03 -3.10
CA MET A 416 -11.82 4.53 -4.48
C MET A 416 -11.45 3.42 -5.46
N ARG A 417 -10.40 2.65 -5.14
CA ARG A 417 -9.95 1.54 -5.99
C ARG A 417 -11.02 0.45 -6.12
N THR A 418 -11.72 0.13 -5.03
CA THR A 418 -12.80 -0.86 -5.06
C THR A 418 -13.98 -0.40 -5.91
N LEU A 419 -14.43 0.86 -5.76
CA LEU A 419 -15.52 1.41 -6.57
C LEU A 419 -15.15 1.52 -8.05
N SER A 420 -13.93 1.98 -8.35
CA SER A 420 -13.43 2.05 -9.73
C SER A 420 -13.35 0.67 -10.39
N ARG A 421 -13.01 -0.36 -9.62
CA ARG A 421 -12.98 -1.74 -10.11
C ARG A 421 -14.38 -2.26 -10.42
N GLN A 422 -15.32 -2.05 -9.50
CA GLN A 422 -16.72 -2.46 -9.69
C GLN A 422 -17.32 -1.79 -10.93
N ASP A 423 -17.04 -0.49 -11.13
CA ASP A 423 -17.53 0.23 -12.32
C ASP A 423 -16.98 -0.37 -13.62
N LEU A 424 -15.67 -0.65 -13.66
CA LEU A 424 -15.03 -1.27 -14.81
C LEU A 424 -15.58 -2.68 -15.11
N GLU A 425 -15.87 -3.47 -14.06
CA GLU A 425 -16.45 -4.80 -14.18
C GLU A 425 -17.89 -4.74 -14.73
N SER A 426 -18.74 -3.86 -14.19
CA SER A 426 -20.11 -3.66 -14.69
C SER A 426 -20.13 -3.12 -16.11
N ALA A 427 -19.23 -2.20 -16.44
CA ALA A 427 -19.06 -1.69 -17.80
C ALA A 427 -18.66 -2.80 -18.78
N GLY A 428 -17.74 -3.68 -18.37
CA GLY A 428 -17.34 -4.84 -19.16
C GLY A 428 -18.49 -5.83 -19.41
N LYS A 429 -19.34 -6.10 -18.40
CA LYS A 429 -20.54 -6.95 -18.54
C LYS A 429 -21.53 -6.35 -19.53
N LEU A 430 -21.83 -5.05 -19.41
CA LEU A 430 -22.73 -4.36 -20.33
C LEU A 430 -22.19 -4.39 -21.76
N GLN A 431 -20.93 -4.04 -21.96
CA GLN A 431 -20.30 -4.03 -23.29
C GLN A 431 -20.22 -5.43 -23.90
N GLY A 432 -19.94 -6.45 -23.08
CA GLY A 432 -19.98 -7.85 -23.50
C GLY A 432 -21.37 -8.29 -23.96
N TYR A 433 -22.42 -7.93 -23.21
CA TYR A 433 -23.80 -8.25 -23.57
C TYR A 433 -24.23 -7.59 -24.88
N VAL A 434 -23.84 -6.32 -25.09
CA VAL A 434 -24.08 -5.62 -26.37
C VAL A 434 -23.35 -6.32 -27.52
N GLY A 435 -22.09 -6.74 -27.31
CA GLY A 435 -21.35 -7.50 -28.32
C GLY A 435 -22.02 -8.82 -28.70
N GLU A 436 -22.52 -9.56 -27.71
CA GLU A 436 -23.26 -10.81 -27.93
C GLU A 436 -24.57 -10.56 -28.69
N MET A 437 -25.34 -9.55 -28.27
CA MET A 437 -26.59 -9.16 -28.92
C MET A 437 -26.39 -8.79 -30.39
N LEU A 438 -25.32 -8.06 -30.71
CA LEU A 438 -25.02 -7.64 -32.09
C LEU A 438 -24.53 -8.80 -32.96
N ASN A 439 -23.65 -9.66 -32.42
CA ASN A 439 -23.20 -10.86 -33.14
C ASN A 439 -24.34 -11.84 -33.39
N GLY A 440 -25.27 -11.97 -32.42
CA GLY A 440 -26.44 -12.85 -32.47
C GLY A 440 -27.71 -12.18 -33.01
N ILE A 441 -27.62 -11.01 -33.66
CA ILE A 441 -28.80 -10.21 -34.01
C ILE A 441 -29.81 -10.96 -34.89
N GLY A 442 -29.32 -11.81 -35.81
CA GLY A 442 -30.15 -12.64 -36.67
C GLY A 442 -30.99 -13.64 -35.88
N THR A 443 -30.36 -14.37 -34.95
CA THR A 443 -31.04 -15.33 -34.07
C THR A 443 -32.04 -14.62 -33.14
N LEU A 444 -31.65 -13.47 -32.60
CA LEU A 444 -32.48 -12.68 -31.70
C LEU A 444 -33.75 -12.16 -32.39
N LYS A 445 -33.62 -11.70 -33.65
CA LYS A 445 -34.74 -11.29 -34.51
C LYS A 445 -35.62 -12.48 -34.92
N ALA A 446 -35.02 -13.59 -35.31
CA ALA A 446 -35.76 -14.81 -35.66
C ALA A 446 -36.58 -15.37 -34.49
N ALA A 447 -36.08 -15.22 -33.26
CA ALA A 447 -36.75 -15.67 -32.03
C ALA A 447 -37.79 -14.67 -31.49
N GLY A 448 -37.92 -13.45 -32.03
CA GLY A 448 -38.82 -12.40 -31.51
C GLY A 448 -38.50 -11.99 -30.06
N ALA A 449 -37.24 -12.12 -29.65
CA ALA A 449 -36.81 -11.97 -28.25
C ALA A 449 -36.27 -10.56 -27.92
N GLU A 450 -36.54 -9.55 -28.76
CA GLU A 450 -35.95 -8.22 -28.63
C GLU A 450 -36.32 -7.53 -27.33
N HIS A 451 -37.57 -7.67 -26.88
CA HIS A 451 -38.03 -7.05 -25.65
C HIS A 451 -37.30 -7.62 -24.42
N ARG A 452 -37.13 -8.95 -24.37
CA ARG A 452 -36.39 -9.63 -23.30
C ARG A 452 -34.92 -9.23 -23.30
N ALA A 453 -34.32 -9.08 -24.48
CA ALA A 453 -32.94 -8.65 -24.61
C ALA A 453 -32.75 -7.18 -24.17
N TYR A 454 -33.71 -6.31 -24.50
CA TYR A 454 -33.74 -4.94 -24.03
C TYR A 454 -33.88 -4.85 -22.51
N GLU A 455 -34.78 -5.64 -21.90
CA GLU A 455 -34.95 -5.68 -20.45
C GLU A 455 -33.66 -6.09 -19.73
N GLN A 456 -32.99 -7.15 -20.22
CA GLN A 456 -31.71 -7.60 -19.68
C GLN A 456 -30.62 -6.53 -19.83
N TRP A 457 -30.53 -5.88 -20.98
CA TRP A 457 -29.61 -4.76 -21.21
C TRP A 457 -29.90 -3.60 -20.24
N SER A 458 -31.17 -3.23 -20.07
CA SER A 458 -31.63 -2.16 -19.19
C SER A 458 -31.23 -2.43 -17.75
N ASN A 459 -31.42 -3.66 -17.26
CA ASN A 459 -31.01 -4.05 -15.91
C ASN A 459 -29.49 -3.92 -15.71
N LEU A 460 -28.68 -4.43 -16.66
CA LEU A 460 -27.22 -4.29 -16.61
C LEU A 460 -26.78 -2.82 -16.68
N PHE A 461 -27.49 -2.00 -17.45
CA PHE A 461 -27.22 -0.57 -17.58
C PHE A 461 -27.52 0.18 -16.27
N VAL A 462 -28.66 -0.10 -15.64
CA VAL A 462 -29.03 0.47 -14.34
C VAL A 462 -28.04 0.05 -13.25
N ASP A 463 -27.59 -1.21 -13.23
CA ASP A 463 -26.56 -1.68 -12.31
C ASP A 463 -25.23 -0.92 -12.48
N GLN A 464 -24.77 -0.75 -13.72
CA GLN A 464 -23.57 0.05 -14.01
C GLN A 464 -23.77 1.51 -13.57
N LEU A 465 -24.92 2.12 -13.88
CA LEU A 465 -25.21 3.50 -13.50
C LEU A 465 -25.17 3.68 -11.99
N ASN A 466 -25.76 2.77 -11.21
CA ASN A 466 -25.75 2.83 -9.75
C ASN A 466 -24.33 2.77 -9.17
N ILE A 467 -23.46 1.92 -9.73
CA ILE A 467 -22.06 1.81 -9.33
C ILE A 467 -21.28 3.08 -9.73
N SER A 468 -21.48 3.57 -10.96
CA SER A 468 -20.85 4.78 -11.48
C SER A 468 -21.23 6.02 -10.66
N ILE A 469 -22.52 6.17 -10.32
CA ILE A 469 -23.02 7.24 -9.47
C ILE A 469 -22.36 7.19 -8.09
N ARG A 470 -22.30 6.01 -7.46
CA ARG A 470 -21.64 5.85 -6.15
C ARG A 470 -20.16 6.20 -6.20
N ARG A 471 -19.45 5.82 -7.27
CA ARG A 471 -18.04 6.22 -7.50
C ARG A 471 -17.92 7.72 -7.69
N ASN A 472 -18.80 8.32 -8.50
CA ASN A 472 -18.74 9.74 -8.84
C ASN A 472 -19.05 10.60 -7.61
N TYR A 473 -20.07 10.28 -6.82
CA TYR A 473 -20.33 10.93 -5.54
C TYR A 473 -19.10 10.88 -4.63
N PHE A 474 -18.51 9.69 -4.47
CA PHE A 474 -17.32 9.53 -3.64
C PHE A 474 -16.12 10.36 -4.15
N THR A 475 -15.91 10.39 -5.46
CA THR A 475 -14.87 11.22 -6.10
C THR A 475 -15.12 12.70 -5.87
N SER A 476 -16.37 13.15 -6.05
CA SER A 476 -16.80 14.52 -5.83
C SER A 476 -16.61 14.94 -4.38
N THR A 477 -16.98 14.09 -3.41
CA THR A 477 -16.76 14.37 -1.98
C THR A 477 -15.28 14.57 -1.66
N ILE A 478 -14.40 13.72 -2.20
CA ILE A 478 -12.94 13.86 -2.01
C ILE A 478 -12.43 15.15 -2.65
N SER A 479 -12.82 15.45 -3.89
CA SER A 479 -12.39 16.68 -4.55
C SER A 479 -12.87 17.92 -3.80
N THR A 480 -14.11 17.93 -3.31
CA THR A 480 -14.65 19.04 -2.53
C THR A 480 -13.90 19.20 -1.20
N CYS A 481 -13.58 18.10 -0.50
CA CYS A 481 -12.76 18.15 0.71
C CYS A 481 -11.36 18.72 0.43
N LEU A 482 -10.70 18.26 -0.64
CA LEU A 482 -9.37 18.74 -1.02
C LEU A 482 -9.37 20.24 -1.41
N VAL A 483 -10.37 20.69 -2.18
CA VAL A 483 -10.54 22.10 -2.55
C VAL A 483 -10.84 22.96 -1.31
N SER A 484 -11.65 22.47 -0.38
CA SER A 484 -11.94 23.16 0.89
C SER A 484 -10.68 23.29 1.76
N LEU A 485 -9.87 22.23 1.85
CA LEU A 485 -8.56 22.28 2.51
C LEU A 485 -7.61 23.28 1.84
N GLN A 486 -7.66 23.39 0.51
CA GLN A 486 -6.88 24.38 -0.22
C GLN A 486 -7.34 25.82 0.10
N ALA A 487 -8.65 26.05 0.26
CA ALA A 487 -9.22 27.35 0.62
C ALA A 487 -8.92 27.77 2.07
N LEU A 488 -8.67 26.82 2.97
CA LEU A 488 -8.21 27.07 4.34
C LEU A 488 -6.77 27.60 4.41
N ALA A 489 -5.93 27.28 3.43
CA ALA A 489 -4.53 27.70 3.40
C ALA A 489 -4.36 29.24 3.41
N PRO A 490 -4.95 30.03 2.50
CA PRO A 490 -4.77 31.48 2.54
C PRO A 490 -5.32 32.12 3.82
N LEU A 491 -6.42 31.61 4.38
CA LEU A 491 -7.00 32.12 5.64
C LEU A 491 -6.07 31.89 6.84
N THR A 492 -5.52 30.68 6.97
CA THR A 492 -4.60 30.34 8.07
C THR A 492 -3.27 31.07 7.94
N LEU A 493 -2.73 31.20 6.72
CA LEU A 493 -1.51 31.96 6.47
C LEU A 493 -1.68 33.46 6.71
N LEU A 494 -2.85 34.02 6.37
CA LEU A 494 -3.17 35.41 6.67
C LEU A 494 -3.28 35.64 8.19
N TRP A 495 -3.95 34.76 8.92
CA TRP A 495 -4.07 34.84 10.38
C TRP A 495 -2.71 34.76 11.08
N LEU A 496 -1.90 33.75 10.76
CA LEU A 496 -0.56 33.58 11.33
C LEU A 496 0.38 34.72 10.93
N GLY A 497 0.26 35.18 9.70
CA GLY A 497 1.00 36.33 9.18
C GLY A 497 0.68 37.61 9.94
N ALA A 498 -0.60 37.90 10.16
CA ALA A 498 -1.04 39.07 10.91
C ALA A 498 -0.47 39.08 12.33
N GLN A 499 -0.44 37.94 13.01
CA GLN A 499 0.18 37.82 14.34
C GLN A 499 1.69 38.13 14.32
N GLN A 500 2.42 37.70 13.29
CA GLN A 500 3.86 37.99 13.15
C GLN A 500 4.17 39.43 12.76
N VAL A 501 3.28 40.05 11.98
CA VAL A 501 3.37 41.48 11.65
C VAL A 501 3.12 42.31 12.91
N MET A 502 2.10 41.96 13.70
CA MET A 502 1.79 42.63 14.97
C MET A 502 2.90 42.46 16.02
N SER A 503 3.66 41.36 15.98
CA SER A 503 4.82 41.15 16.85
C SER A 503 6.13 41.76 16.30
N HIS A 504 6.05 42.55 15.21
CA HIS A 504 7.19 43.18 14.53
C HIS A 504 8.27 42.19 14.03
N GLN A 505 7.93 40.92 13.84
CA GLN A 505 8.86 39.91 13.33
C GLN A 505 8.95 39.88 11.81
N LEU A 506 7.92 40.41 11.11
CA LEU A 506 7.79 40.33 9.67
C LEU A 506 7.12 41.61 9.12
N LEU A 507 7.56 42.09 7.95
CA LEU A 507 6.93 43.23 7.28
C LEU A 507 5.59 42.84 6.62
N VAL A 508 4.71 43.82 6.41
CA VAL A 508 3.39 43.59 5.81
C VAL A 508 3.51 43.02 4.39
N GLY A 509 4.40 43.57 3.57
CA GLY A 509 4.65 43.10 2.22
C GLY A 509 5.23 41.69 2.21
N ALA A 510 6.21 41.41 3.06
CA ALA A 510 6.77 40.06 3.22
C ALA A 510 5.67 39.02 3.58
N MET A 511 4.69 39.41 4.41
CA MET A 511 3.56 38.55 4.77
C MET A 511 2.69 38.22 3.55
N VAL A 512 2.36 39.22 2.74
CA VAL A 512 1.58 39.05 1.51
C VAL A 512 2.36 38.20 0.49
N GLY A 513 3.66 38.42 0.35
CA GLY A 513 4.54 37.59 -0.47
C GLY A 513 4.56 36.11 -0.02
N LEU A 514 4.77 35.85 1.27
CA LEU A 514 4.82 34.49 1.79
C LEU A 514 3.46 33.77 1.75
N SER A 515 2.36 34.48 2.00
CA SER A 515 1.01 33.90 1.91
C SER A 515 0.62 33.54 0.48
N THR A 516 0.96 34.37 -0.51
CA THR A 516 0.75 34.05 -1.93
C THR A 516 1.61 32.85 -2.38
N LEU A 517 2.87 32.78 -1.95
CA LEU A 517 3.73 31.61 -2.16
C LEU A 517 3.16 30.34 -1.51
N GLY A 518 2.71 30.42 -0.26
CA GLY A 518 2.08 29.30 0.44
C GLY A 518 0.82 28.81 -0.25
N HIS A 519 -0.03 29.72 -0.75
CA HIS A 519 -1.23 29.35 -1.51
C HIS A 519 -0.89 28.64 -2.82
N THR A 520 0.10 29.12 -3.58
CA THR A 520 0.54 28.43 -4.81
C THR A 520 1.11 27.04 -4.52
N CYS A 521 1.84 26.87 -3.41
CA CYS A 521 2.33 25.58 -2.95
C CYS A 521 1.19 24.60 -2.64
N CYS A 522 0.18 25.04 -1.87
CA CYS A 522 -1.01 24.22 -1.55
C CYS A 522 -1.85 23.87 -2.80
N ARG A 523 -1.91 24.76 -3.80
CA ARG A 523 -2.60 24.46 -5.07
C ARG A 523 -1.85 23.38 -5.87
N ARG A 524 -0.52 23.43 -5.88
CA ARG A 524 0.31 22.42 -6.55
C ARG A 524 0.27 21.08 -5.82
N SER A 525 0.26 21.06 -4.48
CA SER A 525 0.08 19.82 -3.71
C SER A 525 -1.27 19.16 -3.98
N HIS A 526 -2.35 19.95 -4.11
CA HIS A 526 -3.65 19.42 -4.51
C HIS A 526 -3.62 18.80 -5.92
N ARG A 527 -3.01 19.46 -6.91
CA ARG A 527 -2.83 18.90 -8.25
C ARG A 527 -2.02 17.61 -8.23
N TRP A 528 -0.93 17.58 -7.45
CA TRP A 528 -0.11 16.39 -7.26
C TRP A 528 -0.91 15.23 -6.66
N CYS A 529 -1.68 15.49 -5.60
CA CYS A 529 -2.57 14.53 -4.96
C CYS A 529 -3.62 13.98 -5.94
N ALA A 530 -4.31 14.87 -6.67
CA ALA A 530 -5.30 14.50 -7.67
C ALA A 530 -4.69 13.74 -8.86
N ALA A 531 -3.44 14.04 -9.22
CA ALA A 531 -2.73 13.31 -10.25
C ALA A 531 -2.34 11.90 -9.78
N HIS A 532 -1.88 11.79 -8.54
CA HIS A 532 -1.50 10.54 -7.91
C HIS A 532 -2.69 9.59 -7.70
N SER A 533 -3.85 10.11 -7.25
CA SER A 533 -5.07 9.29 -7.12
C SER A 533 -5.51 8.74 -8.47
N ARG A 534 -5.56 9.59 -9.51
CA ARG A 534 -5.90 9.19 -10.87
C ARG A 534 -5.00 8.07 -11.37
N SER A 535 -3.67 8.25 -11.25
CA SER A 535 -2.71 7.22 -11.61
C SER A 535 -2.99 5.91 -10.90
N ARG A 536 -3.23 5.90 -9.58
CA ARG A 536 -3.52 4.65 -8.84
C ARG A 536 -4.88 4.02 -9.16
N SER A 537 -5.90 4.82 -9.46
CA SER A 537 -7.23 4.30 -9.82
C SER A 537 -7.28 3.73 -11.24
N SER A 538 -6.51 4.32 -12.17
CA SER A 538 -6.43 3.88 -13.57
C SER A 538 -5.31 2.88 -13.86
N ILE A 539 -4.67 2.33 -12.81
CA ILE A 539 -3.69 1.24 -12.92
C ILE A 539 -4.40 -0.12 -12.81
N PRO A 540 -4.71 -0.73 -13.96
CA PRO A 540 -4.72 -2.17 -14.08
C PRO A 540 -3.50 -2.55 -14.94
N ILE A 541 -2.28 -2.18 -14.50
CA ILE A 541 -1.01 -2.58 -15.16
C ILE A 541 -0.93 -4.12 -15.28
N SER A 542 -1.62 -4.84 -14.39
CA SER A 542 -1.85 -6.28 -14.47
C SER A 542 -2.42 -6.73 -15.82
N ASN A 543 -3.15 -5.88 -16.54
CA ASN A 543 -3.87 -6.23 -17.75
C ASN A 543 -2.99 -6.22 -19.00
N VAL A 544 -1.98 -5.36 -19.04
CA VAL A 544 -1.16 -5.13 -20.25
C VAL A 544 0.19 -5.86 -20.19
N SER A 545 0.78 -5.99 -18.99
CA SER A 545 2.05 -6.70 -18.78
C SER A 545 2.08 -8.15 -19.35
N PRO A 546 0.99 -8.95 -19.32
CA PRO A 546 0.98 -10.30 -19.85
C PRO A 546 1.27 -10.42 -21.34
N MET A 547 0.64 -9.56 -22.17
CA MET A 547 0.84 -9.56 -23.62
C MET A 547 2.25 -9.15 -24.00
N CYS A 548 2.83 -8.16 -23.33
CA CYS A 548 4.24 -7.81 -23.59
C CYS A 548 5.21 -8.89 -23.10
N SER A 549 4.80 -9.72 -22.13
CA SER A 549 5.63 -10.80 -21.58
C SER A 549 5.49 -12.13 -22.32
N THR A 550 4.49 -12.32 -23.18
CA THR A 550 4.35 -13.55 -23.96
C THR A 550 5.50 -13.66 -24.96
N PRO A 551 6.41 -14.63 -24.80
CA PRO A 551 7.52 -14.78 -25.73
C PRO A 551 6.98 -15.14 -27.12
N ASN A 552 7.49 -14.47 -28.15
CA ASN A 552 7.18 -14.82 -29.52
C ASN A 552 7.93 -16.12 -29.89
N PRO A 553 7.23 -17.24 -30.17
CA PRO A 553 7.86 -18.51 -30.50
C PRO A 553 8.72 -18.45 -31.78
N ASN A 554 8.40 -17.54 -32.72
CA ASN A 554 9.18 -17.33 -33.95
C ASN A 554 10.51 -16.59 -33.73
N LYS A 555 10.72 -15.95 -32.56
CA LYS A 555 12.04 -15.37 -32.20
C LYS A 555 13.00 -16.40 -31.60
N THR A 556 12.46 -17.50 -31.06
CA THR A 556 13.24 -18.59 -30.47
C THR A 556 13.64 -19.68 -31.47
N SER A 557 13.01 -19.73 -32.64
CA SER A 557 13.42 -20.68 -33.68
C SER A 557 14.66 -20.16 -34.41
N ARG A 558 15.78 -20.89 -34.29
CA ARG A 558 16.91 -20.72 -35.21
C ARG A 558 16.39 -21.02 -36.62
N ARG A 559 16.44 -20.04 -37.54
CA ARG A 559 16.17 -20.29 -38.96
C ARG A 559 17.22 -21.26 -39.47
N TYR A 560 16.88 -22.54 -39.55
CA TYR A 560 17.61 -23.48 -40.38
C TYR A 560 17.22 -23.19 -41.82
N SER A 561 18.20 -22.90 -42.67
CA SER A 561 18.03 -22.88 -44.12
C SER A 561 17.71 -24.31 -44.57
N SER A 562 16.43 -24.63 -44.74
CA SER A 562 16.00 -25.91 -45.27
C SER A 562 16.26 -25.98 -46.78
N PRO A 563 16.78 -27.10 -47.32
CA PRO A 563 16.86 -27.32 -48.77
C PRO A 563 15.45 -27.35 -49.40
N PRO A 564 15.34 -27.20 -50.74
CA PRO A 564 14.05 -27.11 -51.42
C PRO A 564 13.12 -28.28 -51.06
N PHE A 565 11.86 -27.93 -50.82
CA PHE A 565 10.79 -28.81 -50.34
C PHE A 565 10.65 -30.05 -51.22
N ASN A 566 11.08 -31.22 -50.73
CA ASN A 566 10.83 -32.49 -51.40
C ASN A 566 9.43 -33.01 -51.01
N ARG A 567 8.64 -33.50 -51.97
CA ARG A 567 7.18 -33.77 -51.86
C ARG A 567 6.75 -34.92 -50.91
N SER A 568 7.63 -35.38 -50.01
CA SER A 568 7.30 -36.46 -49.07
C SER A 568 7.17 -35.95 -47.63
N CYS A 569 5.93 -35.68 -47.21
CA CYS A 569 5.62 -35.43 -45.80
C CYS A 569 5.42 -36.77 -45.09
N LYS A 570 6.37 -37.18 -44.25
CA LYS A 570 6.18 -38.29 -43.30
C LYS A 570 5.82 -37.71 -41.93
N TYR A 571 4.61 -37.98 -41.46
CA TYR A 571 4.21 -37.69 -40.09
C TYR A 571 4.62 -38.88 -39.21
N GLY A 572 5.61 -38.69 -38.35
CA GLY A 572 5.96 -39.68 -37.32
C GLY A 572 5.06 -39.49 -36.09
N ALA A 573 4.44 -40.56 -35.61
CA ALA A 573 3.61 -40.66 -34.39
C ALA A 573 3.20 -39.32 -33.78
N CYS A 574 2.28 -38.61 -34.45
CA CYS A 574 1.74 -37.35 -33.96
C CYS A 574 0.64 -37.63 -32.94
N GLU A 575 0.94 -37.49 -31.65
CA GLU A 575 -0.08 -37.41 -30.62
C GLU A 575 -0.56 -35.95 -30.51
N PHE A 576 -1.80 -35.72 -30.93
CA PHE A 576 -2.51 -34.47 -30.65
C PHE A 576 -3.39 -34.66 -29.42
N SER A 577 -3.14 -33.90 -28.36
CA SER A 577 -4.12 -33.77 -27.27
C SER A 577 -5.24 -32.86 -27.76
N VAL A 578 -6.41 -33.43 -28.00
CA VAL A 578 -7.65 -32.68 -28.29
C VAL A 578 -8.10 -31.92 -27.06
#